data_AF-A0A3B9HV15-F1
#
_entry.id   AF-A0A3B9HV15-F1
#
_cell.length_a   1.000
_cell.length_b   1.000
_cell.length_c   1.000
_cell.angle_alpha   90.00
_cell.angle_beta   90.00
_cell.angle_gamma   90.00
#
_symmetry.space_group_name_H-M   'P 1'
#
loop_
_entity.id
_entity.type
_entity.pdbx_description
1 polymer ?
#
loop_
_entity_poly.entity_id
_entity_poly.type
_entity_poly.pdbx_seq_one_letter_code
_entity_poly.pdbx_strand_id
1 'polypeptide(L)'
;MRWAAERHDRVGETALESLIHLNRFPLNNPIVARLGIKEAEGGFRWDAKSQTMSRWAPFYVGLLFERSATEFLPALLDVINTGDWQQSAQVYEILSRLASADGQKLYAEVRAAIVHRLSTSISSSHAELGLFSTAAQVAPEEFTARDWQKELDTWFVDARIAFAEGLRRSMQKKINSETKRSGMKYLIQLAEDSQYGVRMSAFRALAEIDGSALQGLIHTWREARPHEVRTWAAEAVGWINVDYSVHTEVSKAIAALRLDVHKVVRETLANALTARRLRQWSSEYLKRLDQLHNPSNAEMLAAWRYGWALARIGNDDILDELQRIRDDQNRAPNVRHFASLLRKDAEKQWNETRKSWPNPIFPLKGRVEAGNGLIVVDDKQWDVEYILWGEPAKHPGDYGRWGGNCRLKEDPKGALFFGRDGEIRIEGGRTGRGFVQAWSNITDLVFCGSGEYPAVHETIGPEPDNESSPTDL
;
A
#
# COMPACT_ATOMS: atom_id res chain seq x y z
N MET A 1 -24.01 -21.99 -14.41
CA MET A 1 -24.37 -22.72 -13.18
C MET A 1 -23.51 -23.96 -12.97
N ARG A 2 -23.55 -24.98 -13.84
CA ARG A 2 -22.73 -26.20 -13.68
C ARG A 2 -21.23 -25.93 -13.50
N TRP A 3 -20.63 -25.11 -14.36
CA TRP A 3 -19.21 -24.75 -14.23
C TRP A 3 -18.89 -23.96 -12.96
N ALA A 4 -19.80 -23.10 -12.51
CA ALA A 4 -19.65 -22.35 -11.27
C ALA A 4 -19.74 -23.25 -10.02
N ALA A 5 -20.45 -24.39 -10.10
CA ALA A 5 -20.53 -25.36 -9.02
C ALA A 5 -19.33 -26.32 -9.00
N GLU A 6 -18.93 -26.83 -10.16
CA GLU A 6 -18.02 -28.00 -10.26
C GLU A 6 -16.55 -27.64 -10.51
N ARG A 7 -16.23 -26.44 -11.04
CA ARG A 7 -14.86 -26.12 -11.47
C ARG A 7 -14.16 -25.13 -10.54
N HIS A 8 -12.99 -25.50 -10.03
CA HIS A 8 -12.14 -24.65 -9.18
C HIS A 8 -11.09 -23.83 -9.98
N ASP A 9 -11.26 -23.73 -11.29
CA ASP A 9 -10.35 -23.02 -12.20
C ASP A 9 -10.93 -21.70 -12.70
N ARG A 10 -10.17 -20.98 -13.54
CA ARG A 10 -10.56 -19.68 -14.09
C ARG A 10 -11.94 -19.69 -14.75
N VAL A 11 -12.33 -20.78 -15.41
CA VAL A 11 -13.65 -20.90 -16.06
C VAL A 11 -14.77 -20.94 -15.02
N GLY A 12 -14.59 -21.68 -13.93
CA GLY A 12 -15.54 -21.71 -12.82
C GLY A 12 -15.66 -20.36 -12.10
N GLU A 13 -14.53 -19.71 -11.86
CA GLU A 13 -14.45 -18.38 -11.24
C GLU A 13 -15.15 -17.30 -12.09
N THR A 14 -14.85 -17.21 -13.39
CA THR A 14 -15.55 -16.30 -14.32
C THR A 14 -17.04 -16.61 -14.44
N ALA A 15 -17.43 -17.89 -14.37
CA ALA A 15 -18.84 -18.26 -14.37
C ALA A 15 -19.57 -17.80 -13.09
N LEU A 16 -18.92 -17.82 -11.91
CA LEU A 16 -19.46 -17.28 -10.66
C LEU A 16 -19.65 -15.77 -10.76
N GLU A 17 -18.61 -15.05 -11.18
CA GLU A 17 -18.63 -13.59 -11.37
C GLU A 17 -19.78 -13.18 -12.32
N SER A 18 -19.90 -13.87 -13.46
CA SER A 18 -20.97 -13.63 -14.44
C SER A 18 -22.36 -13.84 -13.85
N LEU A 19 -22.56 -14.89 -13.03
CA LEU A 19 -23.86 -15.14 -12.40
C LEU A 19 -24.24 -14.03 -11.41
N ILE A 20 -23.28 -13.51 -10.65
CA ILE A 20 -23.52 -12.40 -9.70
C ILE A 20 -23.86 -11.12 -10.48
N HIS A 21 -23.07 -10.79 -11.50
CA HIS A 21 -23.33 -9.59 -12.32
C HIS A 21 -24.66 -9.64 -13.07
N LEU A 22 -25.10 -10.82 -13.50
CA LEU A 22 -26.39 -11.03 -14.17
C LEU A 22 -27.57 -11.15 -13.19
N ASN A 23 -27.34 -11.03 -11.88
CA ASN A 23 -28.33 -11.25 -10.82
C ASN A 23 -29.03 -12.63 -10.92
N ARG A 24 -28.24 -13.66 -11.20
CA ARG A 24 -28.68 -15.06 -11.36
C ARG A 24 -27.93 -16.00 -10.41
N PHE A 25 -27.37 -15.46 -9.33
CA PHE A 25 -26.63 -16.24 -8.35
C PHE A 25 -27.59 -17.11 -7.51
N PRO A 26 -27.48 -18.44 -7.55
CA PRO A 26 -28.45 -19.32 -6.90
C PRO A 26 -28.11 -19.51 -5.42
N LEU A 27 -28.84 -18.82 -4.54
CA LEU A 27 -28.64 -18.87 -3.07
C LEU A 27 -28.96 -20.25 -2.44
N ASN A 28 -29.68 -21.11 -3.15
CA ASN A 28 -30.12 -22.43 -2.65
C ASN A 28 -29.30 -23.59 -3.23
N ASN A 29 -28.02 -23.36 -3.59
CA ASN A 29 -27.20 -24.28 -4.39
C ASN A 29 -25.86 -24.60 -3.70
N PRO A 30 -25.23 -25.78 -3.95
CA PRO A 30 -23.87 -26.09 -3.50
C PRO A 30 -22.81 -25.02 -3.80
N ILE A 31 -23.05 -24.12 -4.77
CA ILE A 31 -22.24 -22.93 -5.02
C ILE A 31 -22.05 -22.06 -3.76
N VAL A 32 -23.06 -21.94 -2.89
CA VAL A 32 -22.98 -21.12 -1.66
C VAL A 32 -22.01 -21.71 -0.65
N ALA A 33 -21.97 -23.04 -0.54
CA ALA A 33 -21.01 -23.76 0.29
C ALA A 33 -19.56 -23.55 -0.20
N ARG A 34 -19.36 -23.50 -1.53
CA ARG A 34 -18.05 -23.17 -2.15
C ARG A 34 -17.56 -21.76 -1.81
N LEU A 35 -18.46 -20.83 -1.47
CA LEU A 35 -18.09 -19.49 -1.02
C LEU A 35 -17.98 -19.38 0.51
N GLY A 36 -18.16 -20.48 1.26
CA GLY A 36 -18.18 -20.44 2.72
C GLY A 36 -19.35 -19.61 3.28
N ILE A 37 -20.38 -19.38 2.47
CA ILE A 37 -21.55 -18.60 2.86
C ILE A 37 -22.58 -19.55 3.49
N LYS A 38 -23.23 -19.10 4.56
CA LYS A 38 -24.31 -19.83 5.23
C LYS A 38 -25.47 -18.87 5.50
N GLU A 39 -26.69 -19.34 5.28
CA GLU A 39 -27.88 -18.60 5.68
C GLU A 39 -27.97 -18.57 7.21
N ALA A 40 -28.30 -17.40 7.77
CA ALA A 40 -28.47 -17.19 9.19
C ALA A 40 -29.61 -16.19 9.44
N GLU A 41 -29.97 -16.00 10.71
CA GLU A 41 -30.93 -14.97 11.08
C GLU A 41 -30.42 -13.58 10.66
N GLY A 42 -31.22 -12.86 9.87
CA GLY A 42 -30.88 -11.52 9.39
C GLY A 42 -30.02 -11.46 8.12
N GLY A 43 -29.73 -12.60 7.46
CA GLY A 43 -29.07 -12.61 6.15
C GLY A 43 -28.04 -13.73 6.00
N PHE A 44 -27.00 -13.47 5.23
CA PHE A 44 -25.93 -14.42 4.95
C PHE A 44 -24.69 -14.13 5.79
N ARG A 45 -24.05 -15.17 6.32
CA ARG A 45 -22.81 -15.13 7.11
C ARG A 45 -21.68 -15.82 6.35
N TRP A 46 -20.44 -15.41 6.60
CA TRP A 46 -19.27 -15.99 5.97
C TRP A 46 -18.38 -16.69 6.99
N ASP A 47 -17.90 -17.89 6.65
CA ASP A 47 -17.10 -18.74 7.52
C ASP A 47 -15.68 -18.91 6.98
N ALA A 48 -14.73 -18.22 7.63
CA ALA A 48 -13.31 -18.23 7.27
C ALA A 48 -12.65 -19.62 7.32
N LYS A 49 -13.27 -20.59 8.01
CA LYS A 49 -12.66 -21.91 8.28
C LYS A 49 -13.03 -23.00 7.28
N SER A 50 -13.80 -22.68 6.24
CA SER A 50 -14.19 -23.68 5.24
C SER A 50 -13.00 -24.04 4.33
N GLN A 51 -12.43 -25.24 4.53
CA GLN A 51 -11.30 -25.75 3.74
C GLN A 51 -11.65 -26.03 2.25
N THR A 52 -12.93 -26.07 1.91
CA THR A 52 -13.42 -26.33 0.53
C THR A 52 -13.69 -25.05 -0.26
N MET A 53 -13.41 -23.89 0.35
CA MET A 53 -13.79 -22.59 -0.18
C MET A 53 -12.87 -22.14 -1.31
N SER A 54 -13.43 -21.46 -2.31
CA SER A 54 -12.61 -20.72 -3.26
C SER A 54 -11.80 -19.66 -2.52
N ARG A 55 -10.50 -19.54 -2.81
CA ARG A 55 -9.64 -18.45 -2.30
C ARG A 55 -10.17 -17.04 -2.64
N TRP A 56 -11.05 -16.95 -3.63
CA TRP A 56 -11.72 -15.72 -4.08
C TRP A 56 -13.13 -15.54 -3.49
N ALA A 57 -13.54 -16.39 -2.55
CA ALA A 57 -14.83 -16.25 -1.89
C ALA A 57 -15.07 -14.86 -1.28
N PRO A 58 -14.11 -14.22 -0.59
CA PRO A 58 -14.26 -12.85 -0.10
C PRO A 58 -14.59 -11.84 -1.21
N PHE A 59 -13.92 -11.91 -2.36
CA PHE A 59 -14.24 -11.07 -3.51
C PHE A 59 -15.70 -11.23 -3.95
N TYR A 60 -16.20 -12.47 -4.05
CA TYR A 60 -17.59 -12.72 -4.41
C TYR A 60 -18.58 -12.27 -3.34
N VAL A 61 -18.24 -12.38 -2.05
CA VAL A 61 -19.03 -11.78 -0.96
C VAL A 61 -19.14 -10.26 -1.16
N GLY A 62 -18.03 -9.60 -1.53
CA GLY A 62 -18.04 -8.18 -1.86
C GLY A 62 -18.96 -7.84 -3.05
N LEU A 63 -18.93 -8.63 -4.12
CA LEU A 63 -19.83 -8.45 -5.28
C LEU A 63 -21.30 -8.71 -4.93
N LEU A 64 -21.58 -9.69 -4.08
CA LEU A 64 -22.93 -9.97 -3.59
C LEU A 64 -23.45 -8.83 -2.69
N PHE A 65 -22.59 -8.28 -1.84
CA PHE A 65 -22.90 -7.08 -1.05
C PHE A 65 -23.21 -5.86 -1.92
N GLU A 66 -22.45 -5.62 -2.99
CA GLU A 66 -22.76 -4.55 -3.94
C GLU A 66 -24.17 -4.67 -4.54
N ARG A 67 -24.68 -5.89 -4.70
CA ARG A 67 -26.01 -6.15 -5.28
C ARG A 67 -27.13 -6.13 -4.25
N SER A 68 -26.91 -6.76 -3.10
CA SER A 68 -27.90 -6.94 -2.03
C SER A 68 -27.28 -6.62 -0.68
N ALA A 69 -27.01 -5.33 -0.45
CA ALA A 69 -26.23 -4.89 0.71
C ALA A 69 -26.82 -5.32 2.05
N THR A 70 -28.14 -5.24 2.23
CA THR A 70 -28.81 -5.66 3.47
C THR A 70 -28.63 -7.16 3.76
N GLU A 71 -28.76 -8.01 2.75
CA GLU A 71 -28.68 -9.47 2.92
C GLU A 71 -27.25 -9.95 3.19
N PHE A 72 -26.26 -9.31 2.57
CA PHE A 72 -24.86 -9.72 2.64
C PHE A 72 -24.00 -8.87 3.58
N LEU A 73 -24.57 -7.87 4.25
CA LEU A 73 -23.87 -7.08 5.27
C LEU A 73 -23.21 -7.99 6.34
N PRO A 74 -23.88 -9.00 6.92
CA PRO A 74 -23.26 -9.82 7.95
C PRO A 74 -22.05 -10.62 7.41
N ALA A 75 -22.14 -11.19 6.20
CA ALA A 75 -21.05 -11.91 5.55
C ALA A 75 -19.86 -11.00 5.23
N LEU A 76 -20.12 -9.79 4.75
CA LEU A 76 -19.06 -8.80 4.50
C LEU A 76 -18.35 -8.42 5.81
N LEU A 77 -19.10 -8.23 6.90
CA LEU A 77 -18.52 -7.93 8.21
C LEU A 77 -17.67 -9.11 8.73
N ASP A 78 -18.11 -10.34 8.49
CA ASP A 78 -17.31 -11.53 8.85
C ASP A 78 -15.99 -11.57 8.06
N VAL A 79 -16.01 -11.27 6.75
CA VAL A 79 -14.80 -11.15 5.92
C VAL A 79 -13.83 -10.09 6.45
N ILE A 80 -14.34 -8.92 6.85
CA ILE A 80 -13.49 -7.82 7.36
C ILE A 80 -12.92 -8.18 8.74
N ASN A 81 -13.71 -8.76 9.63
CA ASN A 81 -13.33 -8.97 11.03
C ASN A 81 -12.54 -10.26 11.26
N THR A 82 -12.82 -11.31 10.50
CA THR A 82 -12.26 -12.65 10.75
C THR A 82 -11.38 -13.16 9.62
N GLY A 83 -11.49 -12.58 8.42
CA GLY A 83 -10.65 -12.92 7.30
C GLY A 83 -9.18 -12.57 7.55
N ASP A 84 -8.28 -13.39 7.02
CA ASP A 84 -6.88 -13.03 6.93
C ASP A 84 -6.69 -11.79 6.04
N TRP A 85 -5.48 -11.22 6.03
CA TRP A 85 -5.19 -9.99 5.30
C TRP A 85 -5.43 -10.11 3.79
N GLN A 86 -5.22 -11.28 3.17
CA GLN A 86 -5.47 -11.47 1.75
C GLN A 86 -6.96 -11.52 1.48
N GLN A 87 -7.70 -12.25 2.31
CA GLN A 87 -9.15 -12.39 2.23
C GLN A 87 -9.84 -11.03 2.39
N SER A 88 -9.49 -10.27 3.43
CA SER A 88 -10.08 -8.95 3.64
C SER A 88 -9.65 -7.94 2.57
N ALA A 89 -8.42 -8.00 2.06
CA ALA A 89 -7.98 -7.10 1.00
C ALA A 89 -8.80 -7.21 -0.29
N GLN A 90 -9.35 -8.39 -0.60
CA GLN A 90 -10.18 -8.62 -1.78
C GLN A 90 -11.48 -7.81 -1.79
N VAL A 91 -12.00 -7.40 -0.63
CA VAL A 91 -13.22 -6.58 -0.56
C VAL A 91 -12.94 -5.07 -0.56
N TYR A 92 -11.72 -4.64 -0.26
CA TYR A 92 -11.40 -3.22 -0.08
C TYR A 92 -11.55 -2.39 -1.35
N GLU A 93 -11.21 -2.93 -2.51
CA GLU A 93 -11.37 -2.23 -3.78
C GLU A 93 -12.86 -1.99 -4.10
N ILE A 94 -13.70 -3.00 -3.85
CA ILE A 94 -15.16 -2.90 -4.01
C ILE A 94 -15.71 -1.83 -3.07
N LEU A 95 -15.34 -1.87 -1.79
CA LEU A 95 -15.78 -0.87 -0.80
C LEU A 95 -15.32 0.55 -1.16
N SER A 96 -14.07 0.70 -1.61
CA SER A 96 -13.52 2.00 -2.02
C SER A 96 -14.24 2.57 -3.23
N ARG A 97 -14.58 1.72 -4.20
CA ARG A 97 -15.38 2.08 -5.37
C ARG A 97 -16.80 2.49 -4.97
N LEU A 98 -17.47 1.69 -4.13
CA LEU A 98 -18.82 2.01 -3.63
C LEU A 98 -18.85 3.31 -2.82
N ALA A 99 -17.85 3.56 -1.98
CA ALA A 99 -17.73 4.83 -1.24
C ALA A 99 -17.43 6.04 -2.14
N SER A 100 -16.97 5.80 -3.38
CA SER A 100 -16.71 6.85 -4.37
C SER A 100 -17.92 7.12 -5.27
N ALA A 101 -18.75 6.11 -5.52
CA ALA A 101 -19.98 6.23 -6.28
C ALA A 101 -21.06 6.94 -5.44
N ASP A 102 -21.72 7.95 -6.03
CA ASP A 102 -22.96 8.55 -5.55
C ASP A 102 -22.95 9.30 -4.21
N GLY A 103 -21.79 9.49 -3.57
CA GLY A 103 -21.69 10.22 -2.30
C GLY A 103 -22.48 9.57 -1.14
N GLN A 104 -22.96 8.33 -1.34
CA GLN A 104 -23.64 7.57 -0.30
C GLN A 104 -22.60 7.06 0.70
N LYS A 105 -22.86 7.32 1.99
CA LYS A 105 -22.09 6.73 3.06
C LYS A 105 -22.40 5.22 3.09
N LEU A 106 -21.38 4.37 3.00
CA LEU A 106 -21.50 2.95 3.29
C LEU A 106 -22.10 2.72 4.69
N TYR A 107 -22.65 1.55 4.96
CA TYR A 107 -23.20 1.17 6.28
C TYR A 107 -22.23 1.50 7.42
N ALA A 108 -22.76 2.01 8.55
CA ALA A 108 -21.94 2.45 9.67
C ALA A 108 -21.11 1.31 10.27
N GLU A 109 -21.67 0.10 10.23
CA GLU A 109 -21.08 -1.16 10.65
C GLU A 109 -19.85 -1.49 9.80
N VAL A 110 -19.89 -1.28 8.48
CA VAL A 110 -18.76 -1.49 7.58
C VAL A 110 -17.65 -0.48 7.88
N ARG A 111 -18.01 0.80 8.07
CA ARG A 111 -17.05 1.85 8.42
C ARG A 111 -16.36 1.56 9.74
N ALA A 112 -17.13 1.16 10.76
CA ALA A 112 -16.61 0.77 12.06
C ALA A 112 -15.71 -0.46 11.99
N ALA A 113 -16.08 -1.48 11.21
CA ALA A 113 -15.29 -2.70 11.03
C ALA A 113 -13.92 -2.42 10.39
N ILE A 114 -13.86 -1.55 9.37
CA ILE A 114 -12.59 -1.14 8.74
C ILE A 114 -11.67 -0.43 9.74
N VAL A 115 -12.19 0.52 10.52
CA VAL A 115 -11.41 1.25 11.53
C VAL A 115 -10.99 0.31 12.67
N HIS A 116 -11.86 -0.62 13.07
CA HIS A 116 -11.54 -1.63 14.08
C HIS A 116 -10.39 -2.53 13.60
N ARG A 117 -10.47 -3.06 12.38
CA ARG A 117 -9.39 -3.87 11.81
C ARG A 117 -8.08 -3.12 11.75
N LEU A 118 -8.09 -1.84 11.35
CA LEU A 118 -6.87 -1.04 11.32
C LEU A 118 -6.19 -0.97 12.70
N SER A 119 -6.97 -0.93 13.77
CA SER A 119 -6.43 -0.93 15.14
C SER A 119 -5.94 -2.28 15.65
N THR A 120 -6.36 -3.39 15.04
CA THR A 120 -5.98 -4.75 15.48
C THR A 120 -4.97 -5.43 14.55
N SER A 121 -4.81 -4.94 13.31
CA SER A 121 -3.94 -5.50 12.27
C SER A 121 -2.58 -4.81 12.16
N ILE A 122 -2.27 -3.86 13.04
CA ILE A 122 -1.02 -3.10 12.99
C ILE A 122 -0.28 -3.20 14.32
N SER A 123 1.02 -3.48 14.24
CA SER A 123 1.96 -3.55 15.37
C SER A 123 3.28 -2.86 15.03
N SER A 124 4.27 -2.98 15.92
CA SER A 124 5.65 -2.55 15.68
C SER A 124 6.39 -3.37 14.63
N SER A 125 5.83 -4.52 14.24
CA SER A 125 6.46 -5.47 13.32
C SER A 125 5.59 -5.83 12.12
N HIS A 126 4.35 -5.33 12.05
CA HIS A 126 3.42 -5.70 10.99
C HIS A 126 2.42 -4.57 10.67
N ALA A 127 2.09 -4.36 9.40
CA ALA A 127 0.93 -3.56 8.98
C ALA A 127 0.33 -4.03 7.66
N GLU A 128 -0.97 -3.79 7.50
CA GLU A 128 -1.67 -3.78 6.22
C GLU A 128 -1.67 -2.34 5.65
N LEU A 129 -0.61 -1.90 4.98
CA LEU A 129 -0.44 -0.49 4.57
C LEU A 129 -1.59 0.03 3.69
N GLY A 130 -2.15 -0.85 2.85
CA GLY A 130 -3.30 -0.51 2.00
C GLY A 130 -4.57 -0.16 2.79
N LEU A 131 -4.73 -0.68 4.00
CA LEU A 131 -5.92 -0.49 4.83
C LEU A 131 -6.10 0.98 5.27
N PHE A 132 -5.01 1.74 5.43
CA PHE A 132 -5.10 3.18 5.70
C PHE A 132 -5.80 3.94 4.58
N SER A 133 -5.46 3.61 3.32
CA SER A 133 -6.11 4.24 2.15
C SER A 133 -7.58 3.85 2.05
N THR A 134 -7.91 2.59 2.33
CA THR A 134 -9.29 2.10 2.39
C THR A 134 -10.07 2.80 3.50
N ALA A 135 -9.50 2.92 4.71
CA ALA A 135 -10.13 3.60 5.84
C ALA A 135 -10.39 5.08 5.53
N ALA A 136 -9.41 5.77 4.93
CA ALA A 136 -9.58 7.14 4.49
C ALA A 136 -10.66 7.31 3.41
N GLN A 137 -10.85 6.30 2.56
CA GLN A 137 -11.87 6.34 1.52
C GLN A 137 -13.27 6.02 2.08
N VAL A 138 -13.38 4.94 2.86
CA VAL A 138 -14.64 4.33 3.32
C VAL A 138 -15.19 4.98 4.59
N ALA A 139 -14.29 5.36 5.51
CA ALA A 139 -14.62 5.81 6.85
C ALA A 139 -13.79 7.05 7.26
N PRO A 140 -13.72 8.12 6.44
CA PRO A 140 -12.82 9.24 6.69
C PRO A 140 -13.07 9.94 8.02
N GLU A 141 -14.33 10.02 8.44
CA GLU A 141 -14.73 10.70 9.67
C GLU A 141 -14.36 9.85 10.89
N GLU A 142 -14.72 8.57 10.89
CA GLU A 142 -14.39 7.63 11.97
C GLU A 142 -12.88 7.38 12.09
N PHE A 143 -12.19 7.22 10.96
CA PHE A 143 -10.74 7.05 10.91
C PHE A 143 -10.01 8.27 11.49
N THR A 144 -10.44 9.48 11.15
CA THR A 144 -9.78 10.71 11.63
C THR A 144 -10.17 11.06 13.07
N ALA A 145 -11.38 10.70 13.51
CA ALA A 145 -11.89 11.05 14.85
C ALA A 145 -11.40 10.12 15.95
N ARG A 146 -10.99 8.90 15.61
CA ARG A 146 -10.49 7.93 16.57
C ARG A 146 -9.21 8.42 17.26
N ASP A 147 -9.09 8.10 18.55
CA ASP A 147 -7.83 8.26 19.26
C ASP A 147 -6.86 7.13 18.87
N TRP A 148 -5.79 7.52 18.18
CA TRP A 148 -4.70 6.65 17.73
C TRP A 148 -3.43 6.77 18.58
N GLN A 149 -3.44 7.56 19.66
CA GLN A 149 -2.20 7.92 20.35
C GLN A 149 -1.42 6.68 20.82
N LYS A 150 -2.12 5.70 21.40
CA LYS A 150 -1.51 4.46 21.91
C LYS A 150 -0.91 3.63 20.78
N GLU A 151 -1.60 3.51 19.67
CA GLU A 151 -1.16 2.75 18.51
C GLU A 151 0.02 3.43 17.82
N LEU A 152 -0.02 4.75 17.65
CA LEU A 152 0.97 5.54 16.92
C LEU A 152 2.38 5.40 17.51
N ASP A 153 2.48 5.34 18.84
CA ASP A 153 3.75 5.18 19.55
C ASP A 153 4.41 3.81 19.30
N THR A 154 3.62 2.82 18.87
CA THR A 154 4.10 1.45 18.60
C THR A 154 4.34 1.17 17.14
N TRP A 155 3.72 1.91 16.23
CA TRP A 155 3.79 1.66 14.80
C TRP A 155 5.20 1.89 14.24
N PHE A 156 5.63 1.01 13.35
CA PHE A 156 6.85 1.21 12.58
C PHE A 156 6.69 2.30 11.52
N VAL A 157 7.80 2.67 10.88
CA VAL A 157 7.93 3.85 10.04
C VAL A 157 6.90 3.89 8.90
N ASP A 158 6.73 2.81 8.12
CA ASP A 158 5.82 2.82 6.97
C ASP A 158 4.35 2.91 7.38
N ALA A 159 3.97 2.36 8.54
CA ALA A 159 2.62 2.51 9.07
C ALA A 159 2.33 3.97 9.44
N ARG A 160 3.29 4.69 10.03
CA ARG A 160 3.15 6.13 10.34
C ARG A 160 3.10 6.99 9.07
N ILE A 161 3.85 6.63 8.03
CA ILE A 161 3.76 7.24 6.69
C ILE A 161 2.36 7.02 6.10
N ALA A 162 1.89 5.77 6.07
CA ALA A 162 0.58 5.43 5.54
C ALA A 162 -0.56 6.11 6.33
N PHE A 163 -0.39 6.29 7.64
CA PHE A 163 -1.30 7.05 8.49
C PHE A 163 -1.37 8.53 8.11
N ALA A 164 -0.21 9.20 7.94
CA ALA A 164 -0.16 10.59 7.47
C ALA A 164 -0.86 10.78 6.11
N GLU A 165 -0.63 9.85 5.17
CA GLU A 165 -1.28 9.86 3.86
C GLU A 165 -2.79 9.57 3.94
N GLY A 166 -3.21 8.67 4.84
CA GLY A 166 -4.61 8.42 5.13
C GLY A 166 -5.32 9.65 5.70
N LEU A 167 -4.68 10.34 6.64
CA LEU A 167 -5.17 11.60 7.23
C LEU A 167 -5.31 12.68 6.16
N ARG A 168 -4.29 12.82 5.29
CA ARG A 168 -4.32 13.72 4.13
C ARG A 168 -5.55 13.51 3.26
N ARG A 169 -5.77 12.26 2.82
CA ARG A 169 -6.92 11.87 1.98
C ARG A 169 -8.26 12.09 2.69
N SER A 170 -8.33 11.78 3.99
CA SER A 170 -9.57 11.91 4.77
C SER A 170 -9.99 13.36 4.97
N MET A 171 -9.05 14.26 5.26
CA MET A 171 -9.34 15.67 5.52
C MET A 171 -9.62 16.48 4.25
N GLN A 172 -9.26 15.97 3.07
CA GLN A 172 -9.72 16.50 1.77
C GLN A 172 -11.19 16.19 1.50
N LYS A 173 -11.76 15.18 2.16
CA LYS A 173 -13.19 14.88 2.09
C LYS A 173 -14.02 15.81 2.97
N LYS A 174 -15.34 15.75 2.77
CA LYS A 174 -16.33 16.47 3.58
C LYS A 174 -16.53 15.77 4.93
N ILE A 175 -15.65 16.06 5.90
CA ILE A 175 -15.76 15.66 7.31
C ILE A 175 -15.93 16.90 8.20
N ASN A 176 -16.45 16.71 9.41
CA ASN A 176 -16.70 17.82 10.33
C ASN A 176 -15.40 18.51 10.81
N SER A 177 -15.52 19.78 11.23
CA SER A 177 -14.37 20.61 11.62
C SER A 177 -13.66 20.15 12.89
N GLU A 178 -14.38 19.53 13.84
CA GLU A 178 -13.77 18.98 15.06
C GLU A 178 -12.85 17.81 14.72
N THR A 179 -13.34 16.90 13.90
CA THR A 179 -12.59 15.76 13.38
C THR A 179 -11.37 16.23 12.57
N LYS A 180 -11.50 17.26 11.73
CA LYS A 180 -10.32 17.86 11.06
C LYS A 180 -9.29 18.38 12.07
N ARG A 181 -9.74 19.01 13.16
CA ARG A 181 -8.85 19.50 14.22
C ARG A 181 -8.14 18.34 14.92
N SER A 182 -8.82 17.23 15.19
CA SER A 182 -8.19 16.02 15.74
C SER A 182 -7.13 15.45 14.79
N GLY A 183 -7.45 15.31 13.50
CA GLY A 183 -6.49 14.86 12.48
C GLY A 183 -5.27 15.77 12.36
N MET A 184 -5.47 17.09 12.48
CA MET A 184 -4.39 18.09 12.46
C MET A 184 -3.38 17.88 13.59
N LYS A 185 -3.83 17.50 14.79
CA LYS A 185 -2.94 17.22 15.93
C LYS A 185 -1.97 16.08 15.60
N TYR A 186 -2.46 15.00 14.98
CA TYR A 186 -1.60 13.89 14.55
C TYR A 186 -0.62 14.30 13.46
N LEU A 187 -1.05 15.10 12.48
CA LEU A 187 -0.12 15.60 11.45
C LEU A 187 0.99 16.47 12.05
N ILE A 188 0.67 17.33 13.03
CA ILE A 188 1.68 18.15 13.72
C ILE A 188 2.65 17.25 14.50
N GLN A 189 2.16 16.24 15.21
CA GLN A 189 3.01 15.27 15.92
C GLN A 189 3.93 14.52 14.96
N LEU A 190 3.41 14.04 13.83
CA LEU A 190 4.19 13.32 12.81
C LEU A 190 5.22 14.22 12.11
N ALA A 191 4.97 15.52 12.06
CA ALA A 191 5.90 16.50 11.53
C ALA A 191 7.16 16.67 12.40
N GLU A 192 7.14 16.17 13.64
CA GLU A 192 8.26 16.15 14.59
C GLU A 192 8.88 14.75 14.74
N ASP A 193 8.46 13.77 13.93
CA ASP A 193 8.96 12.39 13.99
C ASP A 193 10.48 12.35 13.72
N SER A 194 11.20 11.47 14.40
CA SER A 194 12.61 11.17 14.14
C SER A 194 12.90 10.77 12.69
N GLN A 195 11.94 10.14 12.02
CA GLN A 195 12.08 9.57 10.68
C GLN A 195 11.71 10.58 9.60
N TYR A 196 12.67 10.84 8.70
CA TYR A 196 12.52 11.82 7.63
C TYR A 196 11.31 11.56 6.74
N GLY A 197 11.03 10.30 6.36
CA GLY A 197 9.87 9.98 5.52
C GLY A 197 8.53 10.26 6.18
N VAL A 198 8.42 10.06 7.51
CA VAL A 198 7.21 10.37 8.27
C VAL A 198 6.98 11.89 8.28
N ARG A 199 8.03 12.67 8.59
CA ARG A 199 7.96 14.14 8.54
C ARG A 199 7.58 14.65 7.16
N MET A 200 8.17 14.08 6.10
CA MET A 200 7.87 14.45 4.72
C MET A 200 6.39 14.25 4.36
N SER A 201 5.81 13.10 4.69
CA SER A 201 4.37 12.86 4.48
C SER A 201 3.50 13.80 5.32
N ALA A 202 3.90 14.10 6.55
CA ALA A 202 3.20 15.07 7.39
C ALA A 202 3.26 16.50 6.82
N PHE A 203 4.43 17.00 6.43
CA PHE A 203 4.59 18.32 5.82
C PHE A 203 3.77 18.45 4.55
N ARG A 204 3.79 17.41 3.72
CA ARG A 204 2.98 17.35 2.51
C ARG A 204 1.48 17.44 2.84
N ALA A 205 1.01 16.62 3.79
CA ALA A 205 -0.39 16.63 4.22
C ALA A 205 -0.81 18.01 4.75
N LEU A 206 0.02 18.62 5.60
CA LEU A 206 -0.19 19.95 6.13
C LEU A 206 -0.25 21.00 5.01
N ALA A 207 0.67 20.98 4.06
CA ALA A 207 0.69 21.92 2.94
C ALA A 207 -0.60 21.89 2.09
N GLU A 208 -1.18 20.70 1.91
CA GLU A 208 -2.41 20.50 1.13
C GLU A 208 -3.69 20.82 1.92
N ILE A 209 -3.71 20.55 3.23
CA ILE A 209 -4.91 20.71 4.07
C ILE A 209 -4.99 22.12 4.68
N ASP A 210 -3.89 22.58 5.25
CA ASP A 210 -3.77 23.88 5.92
C ASP A 210 -2.32 24.39 5.81
N GLY A 211 -2.02 25.04 4.68
CA GLY A 211 -0.71 25.61 4.43
C GLY A 211 -0.29 26.68 5.46
N SER A 212 -1.23 27.26 6.22
CA SER A 212 -0.94 28.22 7.29
C SER A 212 -0.40 27.52 8.54
N ALA A 213 -0.91 26.33 8.86
CA ALA A 213 -0.38 25.51 9.95
C ALA A 213 1.09 25.13 9.70
N LEU A 214 1.42 24.69 8.48
CA LEU A 214 2.81 24.39 8.11
C LEU A 214 3.73 25.63 8.22
N GLN A 215 3.24 26.80 7.81
CA GLN A 215 3.99 28.06 7.94
C GLN A 215 4.23 28.43 9.41
N GLY A 216 3.24 28.24 10.28
CA GLY A 216 3.39 28.46 11.72
C GLY A 216 4.46 27.56 12.34
N LEU A 217 4.51 26.28 11.93
CA LEU A 217 5.56 25.35 12.35
C LEU A 217 6.94 25.82 11.89
N ILE A 218 7.09 26.20 10.62
CA ILE A 218 8.36 26.70 10.07
C ILE A 218 8.83 27.95 10.80
N HIS A 219 7.92 28.89 11.10
CA HIS A 219 8.23 30.09 11.87
C HIS A 219 8.74 29.75 13.28
N THR A 220 8.12 28.76 13.92
CA THR A 220 8.49 28.32 15.27
C THR A 220 9.85 27.60 15.26
N TRP A 221 10.02 26.66 14.33
CA TRP A 221 11.19 25.80 14.28
C TRP A 221 12.44 26.51 13.77
N ARG A 222 12.34 27.52 12.90
CA ARG A 222 13.53 28.22 12.37
C ARG A 222 14.34 28.95 13.44
N GLU A 223 13.71 29.36 14.54
CA GLU A 223 14.35 30.06 15.66
C GLU A 223 14.73 29.10 16.80
N ALA A 224 14.48 27.80 16.65
CA ALA A 224 14.74 26.82 17.68
C ALA A 224 16.24 26.71 17.98
N ARG A 225 16.61 26.48 19.25
CA ARG A 225 18.02 26.31 19.65
C ARG A 225 18.67 25.06 19.04
N PRO A 226 18.03 23.88 19.04
CA PRO A 226 18.60 22.69 18.42
C PRO A 226 18.63 22.85 16.89
N HIS A 227 19.75 22.51 16.28
CA HIS A 227 19.90 22.60 14.83
C HIS A 227 19.08 21.53 14.09
N GLU A 228 18.75 20.43 14.76
CA GLU A 228 17.87 19.36 14.30
C GLU A 228 16.47 19.91 14.04
N VAL A 229 15.92 20.71 14.96
CA VAL A 229 14.60 21.33 14.80
C VAL A 229 14.61 22.37 13.67
N ARG A 230 15.69 23.16 13.55
CA ARG A 230 15.86 24.08 12.41
C ARG A 230 16.02 23.33 11.08
N THR A 231 16.56 22.11 11.10
CA THR A 231 16.63 21.23 9.94
C THR A 231 15.21 20.82 9.51
N TRP A 232 14.31 20.51 10.44
CA TRP A 232 12.90 20.25 10.11
C TRP A 232 12.22 21.46 9.45
N ALA A 233 12.51 22.68 9.93
CA ALA A 233 12.03 23.91 9.28
C ALA A 233 12.52 24.00 7.82
N ALA A 234 13.80 23.69 7.58
CA ALA A 234 14.40 23.69 6.25
C ALA A 234 13.79 22.60 5.33
N GLU A 235 13.48 21.42 5.85
CA GLU A 235 12.77 20.36 5.11
C GLU A 235 11.35 20.81 4.73
N ALA A 236 10.60 21.33 5.71
CA ALA A 236 9.22 21.75 5.58
C ALA A 236 9.03 22.89 4.56
N VAL A 237 10.00 23.82 4.44
CA VAL A 237 10.02 24.87 3.41
C VAL A 237 9.85 24.31 2.00
N GLY A 238 10.36 23.10 1.74
CA GLY A 238 10.21 22.45 0.44
C GLY A 238 8.76 22.22 0.05
N TRP A 239 7.84 22.09 1.01
CA TRP A 239 6.44 21.73 0.77
C TRP A 239 5.48 22.91 0.71
N ILE A 240 5.92 24.12 1.08
CA ILE A 240 5.10 25.33 0.93
C ILE A 240 4.84 25.61 -0.58
N ASN A 241 3.59 25.90 -0.99
CA ASN A 241 3.30 26.30 -2.38
C ASN A 241 4.00 27.61 -2.77
N VAL A 242 4.35 27.78 -4.04
CA VAL A 242 5.08 28.99 -4.51
C VAL A 242 4.30 30.28 -4.32
N ASP A 243 2.98 30.21 -4.44
CA ASP A 243 2.11 31.33 -4.17
C ASP A 243 2.28 31.83 -2.72
N TYR A 244 2.49 30.90 -1.77
CA TYR A 244 2.79 31.25 -0.38
C TYR A 244 4.22 31.75 -0.16
N SER A 245 5.21 31.42 -1.01
CA SER A 245 6.56 31.95 -0.83
C SER A 245 6.70 33.44 -1.17
N VAL A 246 5.70 34.02 -1.83
CA VAL A 246 5.61 35.48 -2.00
C VAL A 246 5.25 36.16 -0.67
N HIS A 247 4.75 35.42 0.33
CA HIS A 247 4.55 35.97 1.67
C HIS A 247 5.88 36.30 2.35
N THR A 248 5.91 37.50 2.92
CA THR A 248 7.07 38.08 3.59
C THR A 248 7.65 37.15 4.66
N GLU A 249 6.82 36.44 5.42
CA GLU A 249 7.28 35.60 6.53
C GLU A 249 7.98 34.31 6.08
N VAL A 250 7.50 33.68 5.01
CA VAL A 250 8.18 32.51 4.40
C VAL A 250 9.49 32.94 3.79
N SER A 251 9.52 34.07 3.08
CA SER A 251 10.76 34.64 2.52
C SER A 251 11.79 34.96 3.60
N LYS A 252 11.37 35.55 4.73
CA LYS A 252 12.23 35.77 5.90
C LYS A 252 12.75 34.44 6.48
N ALA A 253 11.90 33.42 6.57
CA ALA A 253 12.31 32.10 7.07
C ALA A 253 13.40 31.48 6.18
N ILE A 254 13.20 31.51 4.86
CA ILE A 254 14.18 31.03 3.88
C ILE A 254 15.50 31.79 4.01
N ALA A 255 15.44 33.12 4.13
CA ALA A 255 16.64 33.94 4.30
C ALA A 255 17.40 33.61 5.58
N ALA A 256 16.70 33.45 6.71
CA ALA A 256 17.29 33.08 7.99
C ALA A 256 17.96 31.69 7.93
N LEU A 257 17.26 30.67 7.43
CA LEU A 257 17.78 29.30 7.32
C LEU A 257 18.97 29.20 6.34
N ARG A 258 19.01 30.06 5.32
CA ARG A 258 20.14 30.13 4.37
C ARG A 258 21.42 30.64 5.02
N LEU A 259 21.28 31.45 6.06
CA LEU A 259 22.39 32.01 6.85
C LEU A 259 22.61 31.25 8.16
N ASP A 260 21.94 30.10 8.35
CA ASP A 260 22.12 29.29 9.57
C ASP A 260 23.59 28.97 9.77
N VAL A 261 24.05 28.98 11.02
CA VAL A 261 25.45 28.69 11.35
C VAL A 261 25.81 27.24 11.04
N HIS A 262 24.85 26.31 11.12
CA HIS A 262 25.06 24.89 10.85
C HIS A 262 24.94 24.58 9.36
N LYS A 263 25.99 23.97 8.80
CA LYS A 263 26.05 23.60 7.38
C LYS A 263 24.89 22.68 6.97
N VAL A 264 24.54 21.70 7.83
CA VAL A 264 23.46 20.75 7.55
C VAL A 264 22.11 21.44 7.31
N VAL A 265 21.79 22.49 8.07
CA VAL A 265 20.53 23.25 7.88
C VAL A 265 20.53 23.93 6.51
N ARG A 266 21.66 24.54 6.11
CA ARG A 266 21.79 25.22 4.81
C ARG A 266 21.70 24.25 3.63
N GLU A 267 22.33 23.08 3.73
CA GLU A 267 22.28 22.04 2.70
C GLU A 267 20.87 21.44 2.59
N THR A 268 20.23 21.14 3.72
CA THR A 268 18.84 20.68 3.75
C THR A 268 17.90 21.67 3.09
N LEU A 269 18.05 22.98 3.38
CA LEU A 269 17.26 24.02 2.72
C LEU A 269 17.48 24.02 1.21
N ALA A 270 18.74 23.96 0.75
CA ALA A 270 19.06 23.96 -0.68
C ALA A 270 18.44 22.74 -1.39
N ASN A 271 18.50 21.56 -0.76
CA ASN A 271 17.88 20.33 -1.25
C ASN A 271 16.35 20.45 -1.28
N ALA A 272 15.75 20.98 -0.22
CA ALA A 272 14.30 21.18 -0.12
C ALA A 272 13.77 22.15 -1.19
N LEU A 273 14.48 23.26 -1.45
CA LEU A 273 14.14 24.21 -2.51
C LEU A 273 14.30 23.60 -3.91
N THR A 274 15.30 22.75 -4.11
CA THR A 274 15.48 22.00 -5.36
C THR A 274 14.31 21.03 -5.56
N ALA A 275 14.01 20.20 -4.56
CA ALA A 275 12.89 19.25 -4.60
C ALA A 275 11.55 19.95 -4.84
N ARG A 276 11.34 21.12 -4.23
CA ARG A 276 10.16 21.98 -4.47
C ARG A 276 10.03 22.36 -5.93
N ARG A 277 11.12 22.87 -6.54
CA ARG A 277 11.13 23.25 -7.95
C ARG A 277 10.87 22.06 -8.87
N LEU A 278 11.46 20.90 -8.56
CA LEU A 278 11.21 19.66 -9.30
C LEU A 278 9.73 19.27 -9.24
N ARG A 279 9.10 19.28 -8.05
CA ARG A 279 7.65 19.02 -7.91
C ARG A 279 6.78 19.94 -8.76
N GLN A 280 7.12 21.23 -8.84
CA GLN A 280 6.39 22.17 -9.69
C GLN A 280 6.48 21.82 -11.17
N TRP A 281 7.68 21.51 -11.65
CA TRP A 281 7.88 21.05 -13.02
C TRP A 281 7.11 19.75 -13.28
N SER A 282 7.13 18.81 -12.33
CA SER A 282 6.37 17.58 -12.43
C SER A 282 4.88 17.83 -12.59
N SER A 283 4.29 18.74 -11.80
CA SER A 283 2.87 19.09 -11.92
C SER A 283 2.53 19.64 -13.31
N GLU A 284 3.35 20.54 -13.85
CA GLU A 284 3.17 21.08 -15.20
C GLU A 284 3.33 20.00 -16.30
N TYR A 285 4.30 19.11 -16.15
CA TYR A 285 4.54 18.05 -17.12
C TYR A 285 3.43 16.98 -17.09
N LEU A 286 2.91 16.66 -15.91
CA LEU A 286 1.78 15.74 -15.74
C LEU A 286 0.52 16.30 -16.41
N LYS A 287 0.22 17.60 -16.25
CA LYS A 287 -0.92 18.24 -16.94
C LYS A 287 -0.86 18.07 -18.45
N ARG A 288 0.33 18.13 -19.05
CA ARG A 288 0.52 17.93 -20.50
C ARG A 288 0.26 16.50 -20.93
N LEU A 289 0.68 15.52 -20.13
CA LEU A 289 0.36 14.11 -20.39
C LEU A 289 -1.12 13.81 -20.17
N ASP A 290 -1.72 14.40 -19.15
CA ASP A 290 -3.12 14.19 -18.80
C ASP A 290 -4.08 14.67 -19.90
N GLN A 291 -3.69 15.66 -20.69
CA GLN A 291 -4.47 16.13 -21.86
C GLN A 291 -4.48 15.15 -23.04
N LEU A 292 -3.62 14.12 -23.04
CA LEU A 292 -3.52 13.16 -24.13
C LEU A 292 -4.57 12.06 -23.99
N HIS A 293 -5.69 12.20 -24.72
CA HIS A 293 -6.72 11.16 -24.80
C HIS A 293 -6.59 10.33 -26.08
N ASN A 294 -6.70 10.98 -27.25
CA ASN A 294 -6.52 10.35 -28.55
C ASN A 294 -5.58 11.19 -29.43
N PRO A 295 -4.29 11.32 -29.04
CA PRO A 295 -3.37 12.23 -29.70
C PRO A 295 -2.91 11.71 -31.06
N SER A 296 -2.67 12.63 -31.98
CA SER A 296 -1.87 12.42 -33.17
C SER A 296 -0.42 12.08 -32.82
N ASN A 297 0.33 11.53 -33.79
CA ASN A 297 1.76 11.28 -33.63
C ASN A 297 2.54 12.56 -33.30
N ALA A 298 2.14 13.71 -33.86
CA ALA A 298 2.79 14.99 -33.60
C ALA A 298 2.60 15.44 -32.13
N GLU A 299 1.38 15.27 -31.59
CA GLU A 299 1.08 15.58 -30.19
C GLU A 299 1.83 14.65 -29.24
N MET A 300 1.90 13.35 -29.56
CA MET A 300 2.72 12.40 -28.80
C MET A 300 4.19 12.78 -28.78
N LEU A 301 4.76 13.15 -29.94
CA LEU A 301 6.16 13.58 -30.04
C LEU A 301 6.40 14.88 -29.26
N ALA A 302 5.47 15.82 -29.28
CA ALA A 302 5.56 17.05 -28.49
C ALA A 302 5.53 16.78 -26.98
N ALA A 303 4.74 15.79 -26.55
CA ALA A 303 4.64 15.36 -25.16
C ALA A 303 5.84 14.53 -24.67
N TRP A 304 6.56 13.88 -25.58
CA TRP A 304 7.64 12.94 -25.29
C TRP A 304 8.69 13.49 -24.32
N ARG A 305 9.17 14.72 -24.56
CA ARG A 305 10.18 15.39 -23.72
C ARG A 305 9.72 15.60 -22.28
N TYR A 306 8.42 15.86 -22.07
CA TYR A 306 7.85 16.07 -20.74
C TYR A 306 7.73 14.75 -20.00
N GLY A 307 7.32 13.69 -20.69
CA GLY A 307 7.30 12.34 -20.13
C GLY A 307 8.69 11.89 -19.65
N TRP A 308 9.71 12.04 -20.47
CA TRP A 308 11.07 11.67 -20.07
C TRP A 308 11.70 12.57 -19.01
N ALA A 309 11.25 13.82 -18.91
CA ALA A 309 11.61 14.67 -17.78
C ALA A 309 10.96 14.16 -16.49
N LEU A 310 9.67 13.79 -16.52
CA LEU A 310 8.95 13.19 -15.39
C LEU A 310 9.62 11.93 -14.86
N ALA A 311 10.05 11.04 -15.74
CA ALA A 311 10.76 9.81 -15.35
C ALA A 311 12.05 10.09 -14.57
N ARG A 312 12.71 11.23 -14.79
CA ARG A 312 13.97 11.61 -14.11
C ARG A 312 13.77 12.37 -12.80
N ILE A 313 12.60 12.96 -12.60
CA ILE A 313 12.26 13.74 -11.40
C ILE A 313 11.20 13.04 -10.54
N GLY A 314 10.93 11.77 -10.86
CA GLY A 314 9.90 10.91 -10.29
C GLY A 314 9.82 10.97 -8.77
N ASN A 315 8.59 11.14 -8.26
CA ASN A 315 8.19 10.96 -6.87
C ASN A 315 6.96 10.03 -6.83
N ASP A 316 6.50 9.72 -5.63
CA ASP A 316 5.28 8.95 -5.37
C ASP A 316 4.04 9.48 -6.12
N ASP A 317 3.83 10.79 -6.18
CA ASP A 317 2.70 11.39 -6.92
C ASP A 317 2.72 11.11 -8.41
N ILE A 318 3.89 11.21 -9.02
CA ILE A 318 4.06 10.92 -10.44
C ILE A 318 3.77 9.45 -10.70
N LEU A 319 4.09 8.54 -9.77
CA LEU A 319 3.79 7.12 -9.92
C LEU A 319 2.28 6.87 -9.88
N ASP A 320 1.57 7.48 -8.93
CA ASP A 320 0.10 7.38 -8.81
C ASP A 320 -0.59 7.96 -10.05
N GLU A 321 -0.12 9.10 -10.56
CA GLU A 321 -0.74 9.75 -11.71
C GLU A 321 -0.46 9.03 -13.03
N LEU A 322 0.77 8.57 -13.25
CA LEU A 322 1.10 7.73 -14.41
C LEU A 322 0.35 6.40 -14.37
N GLN A 323 0.12 5.86 -13.17
CA GLN A 323 -0.71 4.68 -12.98
C GLN A 323 -2.16 4.94 -13.39
N ARG A 324 -2.74 6.08 -12.96
CA ARG A 324 -4.08 6.49 -13.36
C ARG A 324 -4.22 6.63 -14.88
N ILE A 325 -3.26 7.30 -15.54
CA ILE A 325 -3.25 7.47 -17.01
C ILE A 325 -3.15 6.11 -17.71
N ARG A 326 -2.35 5.20 -17.18
CA ARG A 326 -2.19 3.84 -17.74
C ARG A 326 -3.48 3.02 -17.63
N ASP A 327 -4.20 3.13 -16.53
CA ASP A 327 -5.39 2.33 -16.26
C ASP A 327 -6.67 2.91 -16.89
N ASP A 328 -6.66 4.18 -17.31
CA ASP A 328 -7.77 4.86 -17.98
C ASP A 328 -8.05 4.28 -19.38
N GLN A 329 -9.05 3.39 -19.45
CA GLN A 329 -9.45 2.70 -20.68
C GLN A 329 -9.97 3.63 -21.78
N ASN A 330 -10.34 4.87 -21.45
CA ASN A 330 -10.80 5.86 -22.45
C ASN A 330 -9.63 6.49 -23.22
N ARG A 331 -8.37 6.23 -22.80
CA ARG A 331 -7.18 6.74 -23.49
C ARG A 331 -6.68 5.77 -24.54
N ALA A 332 -6.12 6.35 -25.60
CA ALA A 332 -5.53 5.60 -26.69
C ALA A 332 -4.42 4.64 -26.18
N PRO A 333 -4.30 3.43 -26.76
CA PRO A 333 -3.33 2.42 -26.30
C PRO A 333 -1.88 2.91 -26.26
N ASN A 334 -1.47 3.77 -27.19
CA ASN A 334 -0.13 4.36 -27.23
C ASN A 334 0.15 5.28 -26.03
N VAL A 335 -0.84 6.05 -25.56
CA VAL A 335 -0.72 6.88 -24.34
C VAL A 335 -0.57 5.99 -23.11
N ARG A 336 -1.42 4.97 -22.97
CA ARG A 336 -1.35 4.02 -21.85
C ARG A 336 -0.01 3.28 -21.81
N HIS A 337 0.49 2.85 -22.98
CA HIS A 337 1.80 2.24 -23.10
C HIS A 337 2.92 3.19 -22.70
N PHE A 338 2.89 4.45 -23.19
CA PHE A 338 3.88 5.45 -22.83
C PHE A 338 3.89 5.73 -21.32
N ALA A 339 2.73 5.91 -20.69
CA ALA A 339 2.61 6.08 -19.24
C ALA A 339 3.19 4.88 -18.47
N SER A 340 2.98 3.65 -18.96
CA SER A 340 3.57 2.44 -18.36
C SER A 340 5.11 2.44 -18.42
N LEU A 341 5.71 2.91 -19.51
CA LEU A 341 7.18 3.03 -19.63
C LEU A 341 7.71 4.09 -18.67
N LEU A 342 7.10 5.28 -18.67
CA LEU A 342 7.48 6.38 -17.79
C LEU A 342 7.38 5.99 -16.31
N ARG A 343 6.33 5.26 -15.93
CA ARG A 343 6.12 4.81 -14.55
C ARG A 343 7.27 3.90 -14.09
N LYS A 344 7.71 2.97 -14.94
CA LYS A 344 8.81 2.05 -14.62
C LYS A 344 10.11 2.83 -14.34
N ASP A 345 10.44 3.81 -15.19
CA ASP A 345 11.65 4.60 -15.03
C ASP A 345 11.56 5.59 -13.86
N ALA A 346 10.40 6.21 -13.66
CA ALA A 346 10.11 7.03 -12.48
C ALA A 346 10.23 6.22 -11.18
N GLU A 347 9.76 4.96 -11.17
CA GLU A 347 9.81 4.10 -9.99
C GLU A 347 11.26 3.75 -9.65
N LYS A 348 12.08 3.44 -10.67
CA LYS A 348 13.52 3.23 -10.49
C LYS A 348 14.20 4.47 -9.90
N GLN A 349 13.99 5.65 -10.49
CA GLN A 349 14.58 6.90 -10.00
C GLN A 349 14.11 7.26 -8.58
N TRP A 350 12.84 7.01 -8.28
CA TRP A 350 12.29 7.28 -6.96
C TRP A 350 12.86 6.33 -5.89
N ASN A 351 13.11 5.07 -6.25
CA ASN A 351 13.81 4.13 -5.37
C ASN A 351 15.23 4.61 -5.04
N GLU A 352 15.97 5.11 -6.02
CA GLU A 352 17.32 5.68 -5.78
C GLU A 352 17.26 6.95 -4.92
N THR A 353 16.29 7.83 -5.17
CA THR A 353 16.06 9.02 -4.34
C THR A 353 15.82 8.62 -2.87
N ARG A 354 14.96 7.63 -2.62
CA ARG A 354 14.68 7.16 -1.24
C ARG A 354 15.87 6.50 -0.56
N LYS A 355 16.73 5.81 -1.31
CA LYS A 355 18.00 5.27 -0.78
C LYS A 355 18.95 6.36 -0.31
N SER A 356 18.88 7.54 -0.92
CA SER A 356 19.74 8.69 -0.59
C SER A 356 19.23 9.53 0.59
N TRP A 357 18.06 9.22 1.14
CA TRP A 357 17.50 9.96 2.27
C TRP A 357 18.31 9.74 3.56
N PRO A 358 18.27 10.69 4.52
CA PRO A 358 18.95 10.55 5.81
C PRO A 358 18.59 9.25 6.54
N ASN A 359 17.35 8.79 6.39
CA ASN A 359 16.88 7.49 6.81
C ASN A 359 16.26 6.80 5.59
N PRO A 360 16.99 5.90 4.89
CA PRO A 360 16.50 5.25 3.69
C PRO A 360 15.23 4.45 3.95
N ILE A 361 14.24 4.60 3.06
CA ILE A 361 12.95 3.90 3.16
C ILE A 361 12.79 3.02 1.93
N PHE A 362 12.48 1.75 2.17
CA PHE A 362 12.23 0.80 1.09
C PHE A 362 10.77 0.93 0.60
N PRO A 363 10.50 0.73 -0.70
CA PRO A 363 9.15 0.68 -1.24
C PRO A 363 8.39 -0.56 -0.78
N LEU A 364 8.00 -0.60 0.49
CA LEU A 364 7.16 -1.66 0.99
C LEU A 364 5.72 -1.42 0.52
N LYS A 365 5.05 -2.48 0.05
CA LYS A 365 3.69 -2.43 -0.50
C LYS A 365 2.82 -3.52 0.14
N GLY A 366 1.53 -3.22 0.25
CA GLY A 366 0.54 -4.15 0.79
C GLY A 366 0.77 -4.47 2.26
N ARG A 367 0.79 -5.75 2.62
CA ARG A 367 1.17 -6.24 3.94
C ARG A 367 2.68 -6.14 4.10
N VAL A 368 3.12 -5.65 5.24
CA VAL A 368 4.53 -5.64 5.65
C VAL A 368 4.67 -6.40 6.94
N GLU A 369 5.73 -7.18 7.08
CA GLU A 369 6.03 -7.93 8.28
C GLU A 369 7.54 -8.02 8.52
N ALA A 370 8.00 -7.74 9.71
CA ALA A 370 9.40 -7.79 10.09
C ALA A 370 9.59 -8.66 11.33
N GLY A 371 10.72 -9.35 11.44
CA GLY A 371 10.97 -10.22 12.59
C GLY A 371 12.22 -11.07 12.44
N ASN A 372 12.31 -12.11 13.26
CA ASN A 372 13.38 -13.09 13.20
C ASN A 372 12.88 -14.38 12.56
N GLY A 373 13.73 -15.03 11.76
CA GLY A 373 13.38 -16.29 11.12
C GLY A 373 14.59 -17.09 10.68
N LEU A 374 14.32 -18.10 9.89
CA LEU A 374 15.32 -18.93 9.24
C LEU A 374 15.18 -18.80 7.73
N ILE A 375 16.29 -18.75 7.02
CA ILE A 375 16.30 -19.01 5.58
C ILE A 375 16.96 -20.36 5.34
N VAL A 376 16.35 -21.17 4.48
CA VAL A 376 16.84 -22.48 4.06
C VAL A 376 17.14 -22.43 2.57
N VAL A 377 18.40 -22.69 2.19
CA VAL A 377 18.85 -22.74 0.78
C VAL A 377 19.79 -23.94 0.64
N ASP A 378 19.50 -24.84 -0.30
CA ASP A 378 20.23 -26.09 -0.52
C ASP A 378 20.51 -26.88 0.79
N ASP A 379 19.45 -27.12 1.57
CA ASP A 379 19.47 -27.85 2.85
C ASP A 379 20.32 -27.23 3.98
N LYS A 380 20.90 -26.04 3.75
CA LYS A 380 21.57 -25.25 4.77
C LYS A 380 20.63 -24.21 5.34
N GLN A 381 20.81 -23.89 6.62
CA GLN A 381 19.95 -22.97 7.36
C GLN A 381 20.75 -21.83 7.96
N TRP A 382 20.17 -20.64 7.95
CA TRP A 382 20.76 -19.45 8.57
C TRP A 382 19.71 -18.64 9.31
N ASP A 383 20.07 -18.16 10.49
CA ASP A 383 19.28 -17.19 11.22
C ASP A 383 19.29 -15.84 10.49
N VAL A 384 18.10 -15.27 10.32
CA VAL A 384 17.89 -14.00 9.64
C VAL A 384 17.02 -13.05 10.44
N GLU A 385 17.30 -11.76 10.32
CA GLU A 385 16.31 -10.71 10.51
C GLU A 385 15.65 -10.45 9.15
N TYR A 386 14.33 -10.51 9.06
CA TYR A 386 13.62 -10.34 7.81
C TYR A 386 12.72 -9.10 7.80
N ILE A 387 12.49 -8.58 6.60
CA ILE A 387 11.39 -7.67 6.27
C ILE A 387 10.72 -8.24 5.02
N LEU A 388 9.50 -8.74 5.19
CA LEU A 388 8.63 -9.27 4.16
C LEU A 388 7.61 -8.20 3.75
N TRP A 389 7.26 -8.20 2.46
CA TRP A 389 6.12 -7.48 1.95
C TRP A 389 5.26 -8.39 1.07
N GLY A 390 3.96 -8.15 1.02
CA GLY A 390 2.98 -8.94 0.28
C GLY A 390 1.85 -8.08 -0.29
N GLU A 391 1.64 -8.15 -1.59
CA GLU A 391 0.47 -7.60 -2.28
C GLU A 391 -0.59 -8.70 -2.47
N PRO A 392 -1.87 -8.38 -2.21
CA PRO A 392 -2.95 -9.32 -2.48
C PRO A 392 -3.06 -9.56 -3.98
N ALA A 393 -3.58 -10.73 -4.36
CA ALA A 393 -3.89 -11.00 -5.75
C ALA A 393 -4.95 -10.00 -6.26
N LYS A 394 -4.86 -9.61 -7.54
CA LYS A 394 -5.79 -8.63 -8.15
C LYS A 394 -6.90 -9.25 -8.98
N HIS A 395 -6.72 -10.48 -9.46
CA HIS A 395 -7.70 -11.15 -10.31
C HIS A 395 -7.91 -12.62 -9.94
N PRO A 396 -9.16 -13.13 -10.03
CA PRO A 396 -9.45 -14.55 -9.89
C PRO A 396 -8.56 -15.42 -10.78
N GLY A 397 -7.69 -16.22 -10.16
CA GLY A 397 -6.70 -17.04 -10.86
C GLY A 397 -5.24 -16.69 -10.55
N ASP A 398 -4.97 -15.47 -10.10
CA ASP A 398 -3.61 -15.02 -9.76
C ASP A 398 -3.22 -15.39 -8.32
N TYR A 399 -1.92 -15.52 -8.08
CA TYR A 399 -1.35 -15.47 -6.73
C TYR A 399 -1.06 -14.02 -6.35
N GLY A 400 -1.11 -13.73 -5.04
CA GLY A 400 -0.53 -12.50 -4.51
C GLY A 400 0.96 -12.43 -4.85
N ARG A 401 1.53 -11.24 -4.82
CA ARG A 401 2.98 -11.05 -5.01
C ARG A 401 3.60 -10.80 -3.67
N TRP A 402 4.77 -11.35 -3.42
CA TRP A 402 5.49 -11.05 -2.21
C TRP A 402 6.99 -11.12 -2.43
N GLY A 403 7.72 -10.54 -1.50
CA GLY A 403 9.17 -10.54 -1.51
C GLY A 403 9.66 -9.87 -0.24
N GLY A 404 10.94 -9.53 -0.22
CA GLY A 404 11.51 -8.89 0.94
C GLY A 404 13.02 -9.01 1.00
N ASN A 405 13.54 -8.59 2.14
CA ASN A 405 14.96 -8.59 2.44
C ASN A 405 15.20 -9.39 3.72
N CYS A 406 16.29 -10.15 3.75
CA CYS A 406 16.79 -10.84 4.92
C CYS A 406 18.21 -10.37 5.21
N ARG A 407 18.53 -10.14 6.47
CA ARG A 407 19.89 -9.97 6.95
C ARG A 407 20.31 -11.20 7.73
N LEU A 408 21.34 -11.89 7.24
CA LEU A 408 21.98 -13.00 7.93
C LEU A 408 22.64 -12.51 9.21
N LYS A 409 22.42 -13.21 10.32
CA LYS A 409 23.09 -12.91 11.60
C LYS A 409 24.55 -13.33 11.62
N GLU A 410 24.93 -14.25 10.74
CA GLU A 410 26.28 -14.77 10.60
C GLU A 410 26.76 -14.72 9.15
N ASP A 411 28.07 -14.60 8.94
CA ASP A 411 28.68 -14.64 7.61
C ASP A 411 28.50 -16.05 7.01
N PRO A 412 27.87 -16.17 5.83
CA PRO A 412 27.60 -17.45 5.21
C PRO A 412 28.82 -18.16 4.59
N LYS A 413 30.05 -17.66 4.83
CA LYS A 413 31.36 -18.27 4.47
C LYS A 413 31.31 -19.22 3.27
N GLY A 414 31.35 -18.64 2.07
CA GLY A 414 31.47 -19.38 0.81
C GLY A 414 30.16 -19.95 0.25
N ALA A 415 29.01 -19.72 0.89
CA ALA A 415 27.72 -20.03 0.28
C ALA A 415 27.34 -18.98 -0.78
N LEU A 416 26.99 -19.45 -1.98
CA LEU A 416 26.41 -18.66 -3.05
C LEU A 416 24.89 -18.85 -3.02
N PHE A 417 24.16 -17.77 -2.71
CA PHE A 417 22.69 -17.77 -2.68
C PHE A 417 22.07 -17.27 -3.98
N PHE A 418 22.79 -16.41 -4.71
CA PHE A 418 22.26 -15.76 -5.90
C PHE A 418 21.81 -16.80 -6.93
N GLY A 419 20.57 -16.64 -7.40
CA GLY A 419 20.04 -17.50 -8.44
C GLY A 419 19.47 -18.82 -7.93
N ARG A 420 19.30 -18.99 -6.61
CA ARG A 420 18.81 -20.23 -6.00
C ARG A 420 17.42 -20.07 -5.41
N ASP A 421 16.67 -21.16 -5.42
CA ASP A 421 15.42 -21.28 -4.68
C ASP A 421 15.74 -21.47 -3.19
N GLY A 422 14.92 -20.83 -2.35
CA GLY A 422 15.02 -20.90 -0.91
C GLY A 422 13.65 -20.93 -0.25
N GLU A 423 13.64 -21.36 0.99
CA GLU A 423 12.48 -21.32 1.87
C GLU A 423 12.76 -20.37 3.03
N ILE A 424 11.88 -19.41 3.25
CA ILE A 424 11.89 -18.59 4.47
C ILE A 424 10.92 -19.19 5.47
N ARG A 425 11.38 -19.39 6.71
CA ARG A 425 10.58 -19.81 7.85
C ARG A 425 10.51 -18.66 8.84
N ILE A 426 9.32 -18.16 9.09
CA ILE A 426 9.09 -17.02 9.98
C ILE A 426 8.39 -17.46 11.27
N GLU A 427 8.28 -16.53 12.21
CA GLU A 427 7.59 -16.75 13.48
C GLU A 427 6.19 -17.34 13.30
N GLY A 428 5.86 -18.30 14.18
CA GLY A 428 4.61 -19.07 14.11
C GLY A 428 4.66 -20.27 13.16
N GLY A 429 5.85 -20.67 12.68
CA GLY A 429 6.02 -21.85 11.81
C GLY A 429 5.53 -21.65 10.38
N ARG A 430 5.25 -20.40 9.99
CA ARG A 430 4.85 -20.06 8.62
C ARG A 430 6.05 -20.17 7.70
N THR A 431 5.84 -20.75 6.53
CA THR A 431 6.90 -20.94 5.54
C THR A 431 6.47 -20.41 4.18
N GLY A 432 7.42 -19.89 3.41
CA GLY A 432 7.19 -19.45 2.04
C GLY A 432 8.41 -19.74 1.18
N ARG A 433 8.17 -20.10 -0.08
CA ARG A 433 9.24 -20.37 -1.06
C ARG A 433 9.48 -19.16 -1.93
N GLY A 434 10.74 -18.87 -2.22
CA GLY A 434 11.12 -17.76 -3.07
C GLY A 434 12.49 -17.92 -3.69
N PHE A 435 12.73 -17.11 -4.70
CA PHE A 435 13.99 -17.06 -5.41
C PHE A 435 14.87 -15.94 -4.87
N VAL A 436 16.14 -16.22 -4.58
CA VAL A 436 17.10 -15.23 -4.10
C VAL A 436 17.63 -14.41 -5.29
N GLN A 437 17.18 -13.15 -5.37
CA GLN A 437 17.41 -12.27 -6.52
C GLN A 437 18.70 -11.47 -6.44
N ALA A 438 19.14 -11.08 -5.24
CA ALA A 438 20.32 -10.25 -5.08
C ALA A 438 20.95 -10.50 -3.72
N TRP A 439 22.25 -10.24 -3.67
CA TRP A 439 23.07 -10.28 -2.46
C TRP A 439 23.92 -9.01 -2.48
N SER A 440 23.73 -8.13 -1.51
CA SER A 440 24.51 -6.89 -1.40
C SER A 440 25.18 -6.82 -0.04
N ASN A 441 26.52 -6.80 -0.03
CA ASN A 441 27.33 -7.04 1.17
C ASN A 441 27.08 -8.43 1.77
N ILE A 442 28.07 -8.96 2.48
CA ILE A 442 28.21 -10.39 2.83
C ILE A 442 26.96 -11.00 3.52
N THR A 443 26.07 -10.19 4.11
CA THR A 443 24.93 -10.67 4.91
C THR A 443 23.52 -10.27 4.43
N ASP A 444 23.32 -9.34 3.48
CA ASP A 444 21.96 -8.92 3.09
C ASP A 444 21.47 -9.61 1.80
N LEU A 445 20.39 -10.38 1.90
CA LEU A 445 19.74 -11.13 0.83
C LEU A 445 18.41 -10.47 0.42
N VAL A 446 18.14 -10.42 -0.87
CA VAL A 446 16.85 -10.02 -1.44
C VAL A 446 16.16 -11.23 -2.05
N PHE A 447 14.90 -11.48 -1.68
CA PHE A 447 14.12 -12.58 -2.20
C PHE A 447 12.83 -12.09 -2.87
N CYS A 448 12.40 -12.82 -3.89
CA CYS A 448 11.08 -12.70 -4.48
C CYS A 448 10.34 -14.01 -4.31
N GLY A 449 9.16 -13.93 -3.72
CA GLY A 449 8.30 -15.07 -3.47
C GLY A 449 7.86 -15.75 -4.76
N SER A 450 7.85 -17.07 -4.72
CA SER A 450 7.24 -17.93 -5.72
C SER A 450 6.02 -18.62 -5.08
N GLY A 451 4.82 -18.13 -5.39
CA GLY A 451 3.56 -18.69 -4.87
C GLY A 451 2.99 -17.92 -3.69
N GLU A 452 2.45 -18.63 -2.71
CA GLU A 452 1.73 -18.05 -1.57
C GLU A 452 2.66 -17.31 -0.61
N TYR A 453 2.14 -16.23 -0.02
CA TYR A 453 2.82 -15.51 1.07
C TYR A 453 3.05 -16.47 2.24
N PRO A 454 4.16 -16.36 3.02
CA PRO A 454 4.46 -17.29 4.09
C PRO A 454 3.25 -17.61 4.99
N ALA A 455 2.85 -18.88 4.99
CA ALA A 455 1.65 -19.40 5.64
C ALA A 455 1.95 -20.68 6.42
N VAL A 456 1.06 -21.07 7.33
CA VAL A 456 1.22 -22.32 8.07
C VAL A 456 0.86 -23.44 7.10
N HIS A 457 1.87 -24.15 6.62
CA HIS A 457 1.66 -25.39 5.89
C HIS A 457 1.62 -26.51 6.91
N GLU A 458 0.45 -27.14 7.10
CA GLU A 458 0.42 -28.47 7.68
C GLU A 458 1.27 -29.35 6.75
N THR A 459 2.30 -29.99 7.30
CA THR A 459 3.08 -30.99 6.57
C THR A 459 2.13 -32.06 6.09
N ILE A 460 1.73 -31.97 4.81
CA ILE A 460 1.09 -33.06 4.11
C ILE A 460 2.14 -34.17 4.13
N GLY A 461 1.86 -35.23 4.90
CA GLY A 461 2.68 -36.44 4.90
C GLY A 461 2.87 -36.94 3.47
N PRO A 462 3.96 -37.66 3.16
CA PRO A 462 4.21 -38.14 1.82
C PRO A 462 2.96 -38.84 1.27
N GLU A 463 2.56 -38.47 0.06
CA GLU A 463 1.51 -39.17 -0.68
C GLU A 463 1.81 -40.67 -0.62
N PRO A 464 0.86 -41.52 -0.22
CA PRO A 464 1.09 -42.96 -0.27
C PRO A 464 1.32 -43.35 -1.73
N ASP A 465 2.50 -43.90 -2.01
CA ASP A 465 2.88 -44.46 -3.31
C ASP A 465 1.76 -45.38 -3.82
N ASN A 466 1.06 -44.90 -4.84
CA ASN A 466 -0.04 -45.62 -5.45
C ASN A 466 0.51 -46.40 -6.66
N GLU A 467 1.34 -47.41 -6.39
CA GLU A 467 1.71 -48.43 -7.38
C GLU A 467 1.40 -49.83 -6.84
N SER A 468 0.17 -50.27 -7.08
CA SER A 468 -0.13 -51.69 -7.23
C SER A 468 -0.94 -51.91 -8.49
N SER A 469 -0.23 -52.19 -9.59
CA SER A 469 -0.82 -52.83 -10.75
C SER A 469 -0.78 -54.34 -10.53
N PRO A 470 -1.90 -55.08 -10.63
CA PRO A 470 -1.87 -56.53 -10.71
C PRO A 470 -1.57 -56.94 -12.16
N THR A 471 -0.41 -57.53 -12.40
CA THR A 471 -0.18 -58.33 -13.60
C THR A 471 -0.84 -59.69 -13.44
N ASP A 472 -1.66 -60.02 -14.44
CA ASP A 472 -2.20 -61.35 -14.73
C ASP A 472 -1.15 -62.47 -14.63
N LEU A 473 -1.54 -63.57 -13.97
CA LEU A 473 -1.31 -64.95 -14.39
C LEU A 473 -2.39 -65.85 -13.77
#